data_AF-A0A392VEK1-F1
#
_entry.id   AF-A0A392VEK1-F1
#
_cell.length_a   1.000
_cell.length_b   1.000
_cell.length_c   1.000
_cell.angle_alpha   90.00
_cell.angle_beta   90.00
_cell.angle_gamma   90.00
#
_symmetry.space_group_name_H-M   'P 1'
#
loop_
_entity.id
_entity.type
_entity.pdbx_description
1 polymer ?
#
loop_
_entity_poly.entity_id
_entity_poly.type
_entity_poly.pdbx_seq_one_letter_code
_entity_poly.pdbx_strand_id
1 'polypeptide(L)' 'DLVGKIKEIADDCLVAGKFGWKNAIAQLKLLNPDVEIKTEGMEMLKEAGDGKIVPLLGYQSDSDSEQEEESA' A
#
# COMPACT_ATOMS: atom_id res chain seq x y z
N ASP A 1 -15.92 -15.11 -22.62
CA ASP A 1 -16.34 -14.08 -21.64
C ASP A 1 -15.17 -13.14 -21.42
N LEU A 2 -15.32 -11.87 -21.84
CA LEU A 2 -14.28 -10.85 -21.73
C LEU A 2 -14.09 -10.39 -20.28
N VAL A 3 -15.17 -10.36 -19.50
CA VAL A 3 -15.15 -9.91 -18.10
C VAL A 3 -14.32 -10.85 -17.25
N GLY A 4 -14.48 -12.16 -17.41
CA GLY A 4 -13.64 -13.16 -16.74
C GLY A 4 -12.15 -13.00 -17.04
N LYS A 5 -11.79 -12.75 -18.31
CA LYS A 5 -10.38 -12.54 -18.73
C LYS A 5 -9.78 -11.28 -18.10
N ILE A 6 -10.55 -10.19 -18.05
CA ILE A 6 -10.12 -8.94 -17.41
C ILE A 6 -9.89 -9.15 -15.92
N LYS A 7 -10.79 -9.87 -15.24
CA LYS A 7 -10.64 -10.18 -13.82
C LYS A 7 -9.38 -10.99 -13.54
N GLU A 8 -9.14 -12.05 -14.31
CA GLU A 8 -7.92 -12.88 -14.18
C GLU A 8 -6.65 -12.04 -14.28
N ILE A 9 -6.54 -11.19 -15.31
CA ILE A 9 -5.38 -10.31 -15.49
C ILE A 9 -5.25 -9.29 -14.34
N ALA A 10 -6.36 -8.71 -13.89
CA ALA A 10 -6.36 -7.76 -12.78
C ALA A 10 -5.89 -8.42 -11.47
N ASP A 11 -6.36 -9.63 -11.18
CA ASP A 11 -5.96 -10.41 -10.01
C ASP A 11 -4.46 -10.75 -10.06
N ASP A 12 -3.96 -11.19 -11.21
CA ASP A 12 -2.53 -11.48 -11.42
C ASP A 12 -1.66 -10.23 -11.23
N CYS A 13 -2.09 -9.09 -11.79
CA CYS A 13 -1.39 -7.81 -11.62
C CYS A 13 -1.36 -7.38 -10.14
N LEU A 14 -2.45 -7.59 -9.41
CA LEU A 14 -2.53 -7.25 -7.98
C LEU A 14 -1.58 -8.13 -7.16
N VAL A 15 -1.54 -9.44 -7.43
CA VAL A 15 -0.62 -10.37 -6.76
C VAL A 15 0.84 -10.02 -7.06
N ALA A 16 1.18 -9.77 -8.33
CA ALA A 16 2.52 -9.40 -8.74
C ALA A 16 2.95 -8.05 -8.11
N GLY A 17 2.05 -7.06 -8.09
CA GLY A 17 2.29 -5.77 -7.45
C GLY A 17 2.54 -5.91 -5.94
N LYS A 18 1.69 -6.66 -5.24
CA LYS A 18 1.85 -6.93 -3.79
C LYS A 18 3.17 -7.63 -3.48
N PHE A 19 3.58 -8.59 -4.32
CA PHE A 19 4.87 -9.27 -4.17
C PHE A 19 6.04 -8.32 -4.40
N GLY A 20 6.05 -7.61 -5.53
CA GLY A 20 7.12 -6.67 -5.90
C GLY A 20 7.32 -5.59 -4.84
N TRP A 21 6.22 -5.06 -4.30
CA TRP A 21 6.23 -4.11 -3.21
C TRP A 21 6.89 -4.65 -1.94
N LYS A 22 6.44 -5.81 -1.44
CA LYS A 22 7.02 -6.44 -0.24
C LYS A 22 8.52 -6.71 -0.42
N ASN A 23 8.91 -7.16 -1.61
CA ASN A 23 10.30 -7.41 -1.94
C ASN A 23 11.13 -6.11 -1.97
N ALA A 24 10.59 -5.01 -2.49
CA ALA A 24 11.26 -3.71 -2.46
C ALA A 24 11.51 -3.23 -1.02
N ILE A 25 10.50 -3.31 -0.15
CA ILE A 25 10.64 -2.97 1.28
C ILE A 25 11.69 -3.87 1.95
N ALA A 26 11.68 -5.18 1.67
CA ALA A 26 12.66 -6.10 2.22
C ALA A 26 14.09 -5.75 1.79
N GLN A 27 14.31 -5.40 0.52
CA GLN A 27 15.62 -4.96 0.02
C GLN A 27 16.06 -3.64 0.67
N LEU A 28 15.15 -2.68 0.84
CA LEU A 28 15.49 -1.42 1.51
C LEU A 28 15.89 -1.67 2.98
N LYS A 29 15.17 -2.54 3.70
CA LYS A 29 15.54 -2.92 5.08
C LYS A 29 16.88 -3.65 5.14
N LEU A 30 17.15 -4.53 4.17
CA LEU A 30 18.42 -5.26 4.09
C LEU A 30 19.62 -4.33 3.88
N LEU A 31 19.47 -3.32 3.01
CA LEU A 31 20.54 -2.37 2.68
C LEU A 31 20.71 -1.26 3.73
N ASN A 32 19.71 -1.05 4.59
CA ASN A 32 19.70 0.02 5.61
C ASN A 32 19.36 -0.57 6.99
N PRO A 33 20.21 -1.43 7.58
CA PRO A 33 19.89 -2.15 8.81
C PRO A 33 19.72 -1.23 10.04
N ASP A 34 20.35 -0.06 10.04
CA ASP A 34 20.31 0.90 11.15
C ASP A 34 19.19 1.95 11.02
N VAL A 35 18.37 1.87 9.97
CA VAL A 35 17.30 2.84 9.69
C VAL A 35 15.95 2.15 9.79
N GLU A 36 15.07 2.69 10.62
CA GLU A 36 13.68 2.24 10.69
C GLU A 36 12.90 2.74 9.46
N ILE A 37 12.56 1.80 8.57
CA ILE A 37 11.70 2.09 7.41
C ILE A 37 10.24 2.01 7.86
N LYS A 38 9.60 3.19 7.95
CA LYS A 38 8.17 3.33 8.22
C LYS A 38 7.38 2.99 6.95
N THR A 39 6.44 2.06 7.09
CA THR A 39 5.50 1.70 6.02
C THR A 39 4.05 2.08 6.36
N GLU A 40 3.86 2.84 7.43
CA GLU A 40 2.55 3.35 7.85
C GLU A 40 1.93 4.22 6.75
N GLY A 41 0.62 4.08 6.54
CA GLY A 41 -0.14 4.85 5.57
C GLY A 41 0.02 4.43 4.11
N MET A 42 0.95 3.51 3.80
CA MET A 42 1.12 2.99 2.44
C MET A 42 -0.09 2.19 1.92
N GLU A 43 -0.96 1.71 2.81
CA GLU A 43 -2.21 1.02 2.46
C GLU A 43 -3.42 1.98 2.36
N MET A 44 -3.31 3.22 2.85
CA MET A 44 -4.46 4.09 3.16
C MET A 44 -4.62 5.30 2.22
N LEU A 45 -4.20 5.24 0.95
CA LEU A 45 -4.16 6.41 0.06
C LEU A 45 -3.46 7.62 0.70
N LYS A 46 -2.34 7.38 1.40
CA LYS A 46 -1.50 8.43 1.97
C LYS A 46 -0.16 8.48 1.24
N GLU A 47 0.44 9.65 1.19
CA GLU A 47 1.76 9.90 0.61
C GLU A 47 2.73 10.46 1.67
N ALA A 48 4.02 10.24 1.45
CA ALA A 48 5.07 10.84 2.27
C ALA A 48 5.46 12.21 1.69
N GLY A 49 5.26 13.29 2.46
CA GLY A 49 5.58 14.66 2.08
C GLY A 49 6.04 15.46 3.29
N ASP A 50 7.08 16.29 3.14
CA ASP A 50 7.64 17.14 4.20
C ASP A 50 7.95 16.39 5.52
N GLY A 51 8.41 15.14 5.40
CA GLY A 51 8.74 14.29 6.55
C GLY A 51 7.52 13.76 7.32
N LYS A 52 6.32 13.87 6.75
CA LYS A 52 5.07 13.37 7.32
C LYS A 52 4.34 12.46 6.34
N ILE A 53 3.47 11.61 6.87
CA ILE A 53 2.51 10.86 6.07
C ILE A 53 1.22 11.68 6.03
N VAL A 54 0.78 12.05 4.82
CA VAL A 54 -0.40 12.91 4.59
C VAL A 54 -1.36 12.23 3.62
N PRO A 55 -2.67 12.52 3.66
CA PRO A 55 -3.60 12.02 2.66
C PRO A 55 -3.20 12.44 1.24
N LEU A 56 -3.33 11.52 0.27
CA LEU A 56 -3.02 11.78 -1.13
C LEU A 56 -3.98 12.85 -1.69
N LEU A 57 -3.43 13.94 -2.20
CA LEU A 57 -4.22 15.07 -2.68
C LEU A 57 -5.10 14.67 -3.89
N GLY A 58 -6.39 15.04 -3.86
CA GLY A 58 -7.35 14.71 -4.93
C GLY A 58 -7.99 13.33 -4.81
N TYR A 59 -7.56 12.51 -3.85
CA TYR A 59 -8.23 11.30 -3.40
C TYR A 59 -8.71 11.54 -1.96
N GLN A 60 -9.70 12.43 -1.80
CA GLN A 60 -10.45 12.45 -0.54
C GLN A 60 -11.26 11.17 -0.49
N SER A 61 -10.80 10.22 0.33
CA SER A 61 -11.68 9.16 0.80
C SER A 61 -12.79 9.87 1.58
N ASP A 62 -14.05 9.78 1.17
CA ASP A 62 -15.23 10.21 1.96
C ASP A 62 -15.41 9.35 3.23
N SER A 63 -14.32 8.78 3.74
CA SER A 63 -14.29 7.63 4.62
C SER A 63 -13.26 7.88 5.70
N ASP A 64 -13.72 8.55 6.75
CA ASP A 64 -13.32 8.30 8.13
C ASP A 64 -13.67 6.85 8.59
N SER A 65 -13.87 5.89 7.67
CA SER A 65 -14.40 4.54 7.94
C SER A 65 -13.33 3.46 8.06
N GLU A 66 -12.05 3.78 7.95
CA GLU A 66 -10.99 2.84 8.37
C GLU A 66 -10.72 3.04 9.87
N GLN A 67 -11.78 2.89 10.68
CA GLN A 67 -11.58 2.54 12.08
C GLN A 67 -11.04 1.11 12.11
N GLU A 68 -9.90 0.94 12.76
CA GLU A 68 -9.33 -0.36 13.12
C GLU A 68 -10.43 -1.24 13.71
N GLU A 69 -10.85 -2.30 13.02
CA GLU A 69 -11.47 -3.43 13.68
C GLU A 69 -10.37 -4.17 14.48
N GLU A 70 -9.95 -3.57 15.59
CA GLU A 70 -9.39 -4.32 16.72
C GLU A 70 -10.57 -4.74 17.61
N SER A 71 -11.18 -5.89 17.34
CA SER A 71 -12.07 -6.59 18.28
C SER A 71 -12.34 -8.04 17.84
N ALA A 72 -11.53 -8.98 18.35
CA ALA A 72 -11.94 -10.26 18.97
C ALA A 72 -10.74 -11.22 19.12
#